data_AF-A0A2E6MXQ1-F1
#
_entry.id   AF-A0A2E6MXQ1-F1
#
_cell.length_a   1.000
_cell.length_b   1.000
_cell.length_c   1.000
_cell.angle_alpha   90.00
_cell.angle_beta   90.00
_cell.angle_gamma   90.00
#
_symmetry.space_group_name_H-M   'P 1'
#
loop_
_entity.id
_entity.type
_entity.pdbx_description
1 polymer ?
#
loop_
_entity_poly.entity_id
_entity_poly.type
_entity_poly.pdbx_seq_one_letter_code
_entity_poly.pdbx_strand_id
1 'polypeptide(L)'
;MLNKPLVSAVTVLCISLFATRADAQVIILPTGSATAIGTTVNVPDGGFVLLGNVHYGAEGMIQRGIPGLSQFPIIGVAPLLNHRAIGSQKGETQIYIGVRIHDFEKLDKATFLKGQQIMEAKRAAGLLPREEKPLPARLPSALKRSFSSER
;
A
#
# COMPACT_ATOMS: atom_id res chain seq x y z
N MET A 1 39.11 -4.78 -62.43
CA MET A 1 39.09 -5.83 -61.37
C MET A 1 38.79 -5.12 -60.05
N LEU A 2 37.58 -5.28 -59.53
CA LEU A 2 37.12 -4.57 -58.33
C LEU A 2 37.71 -5.24 -57.08
N ASN A 3 38.43 -4.49 -56.24
CA ASN A 3 39.06 -5.00 -55.02
C ASN A 3 37.99 -5.41 -54.00
N LYS A 4 37.62 -6.70 -54.04
CA LYS A 4 36.67 -7.37 -53.12
C LYS A 4 36.85 -7.02 -51.63
N PRO A 5 38.07 -6.91 -51.05
CA PRO A 5 38.21 -6.53 -49.65
C PRO A 5 37.76 -5.09 -49.33
N LEU A 6 37.89 -4.16 -50.28
CA LEU A 6 37.52 -2.76 -50.09
C LEU A 6 35.99 -2.58 -50.14
N VAL A 7 35.31 -3.33 -51.02
CA VAL A 7 33.84 -3.36 -51.07
C VAL A 7 33.26 -3.93 -49.78
N SER A 8 33.85 -5.02 -49.25
CA SER A 8 33.44 -5.61 -47.98
C SER A 8 33.61 -4.63 -46.80
N ALA A 9 34.78 -3.97 -46.71
CA ALA A 9 35.05 -2.99 -45.67
C ALA A 9 34.07 -1.80 -45.72
N VAL A 10 33.76 -1.28 -46.90
CA VAL A 10 32.80 -0.20 -47.08
C VAL A 10 31.38 -0.65 -46.73
N THR A 11 30.98 -1.88 -47.05
CA THR A 11 29.65 -2.38 -46.66
C THR A 11 29.50 -2.58 -45.15
N VAL A 12 30.53 -3.10 -44.47
CA VAL A 12 30.51 -3.25 -43.00
C VAL A 12 30.52 -1.87 -42.31
N LEU A 13 31.26 -0.91 -42.87
CA LEU A 13 31.28 0.47 -42.39
C LEU A 13 29.91 1.16 -42.61
N CYS A 14 29.28 1.00 -43.76
CA CYS A 14 27.93 1.54 -43.99
C CYS A 14 26.89 0.93 -43.03
N ILE A 15 26.93 -0.39 -42.80
CA ILE A 15 25.98 -1.05 -41.88
C ILE A 15 26.15 -0.57 -40.44
N SER A 16 27.39 -0.27 -40.00
CA SER A 16 27.64 0.26 -38.65
C SER A 16 27.25 1.73 -38.50
N LEU A 17 27.34 2.54 -39.57
CA LEU A 17 26.90 3.95 -39.57
C LEU A 17 25.38 4.12 -39.58
N PHE A 18 24.61 3.16 -40.12
CA PHE A 18 23.14 3.17 -40.12
C PHE A 18 22.52 2.44 -38.91
N ALA A 19 23.29 2.19 -37.85
CA ALA A 19 22.73 1.71 -36.59
C ALA A 19 21.79 2.78 -36.00
N THR A 20 20.52 2.71 -36.39
CA THR A 20 19.46 3.59 -35.94
C THR A 20 19.37 3.53 -34.42
N ARG A 21 19.63 4.66 -33.75
CA ARG A 21 19.21 4.85 -32.37
C ARG A 21 17.69 4.76 -32.35
N ALA A 22 17.18 3.63 -31.88
CA ALA A 22 15.79 3.55 -31.46
C ALA A 22 15.69 4.39 -30.18
N ASP A 23 15.23 5.64 -30.32
CA ASP A 23 14.84 6.45 -29.17
C ASP A 23 13.62 5.77 -28.55
N ALA A 24 13.84 5.06 -27.44
CA ALA A 24 12.79 4.37 -26.73
C ALA A 24 11.90 5.41 -26.07
N GLN A 25 10.78 5.74 -26.71
CA GLN A 25 9.77 6.62 -26.13
C GLN A 25 9.10 5.89 -24.94
N VAL A 26 9.49 6.26 -23.72
CA VAL A 26 8.88 5.71 -22.50
C VAL A 26 7.58 6.46 -22.23
N ILE A 27 6.46 5.88 -22.63
CA ILE A 27 5.13 6.34 -22.24
C ILE A 27 4.79 5.65 -20.92
N ILE A 28 4.76 6.42 -19.82
CA ILE A 28 4.32 5.91 -18.52
C ILE A 28 2.80 6.08 -18.47
N LEU A 29 2.07 4.97 -18.60
CA LEU A 29 0.64 4.95 -18.30
C LEU A 29 0.45 4.72 -16.80
N PRO A 30 -0.50 5.42 -16.14
CA PRO A 30 -0.91 5.07 -14.78
C PRO A 30 -1.42 3.63 -14.75
N THR A 31 -0.65 2.74 -14.14
CA THR A 31 -1.07 1.37 -13.88
C THR A 31 -1.63 1.31 -12.46
N GLY A 32 -2.96 1.25 -12.35
CA GLY A 32 -3.66 1.06 -11.09
C GLY A 32 -4.41 -0.27 -11.10
N SER A 33 -4.30 -1.05 -10.03
CA SER A 33 -5.19 -2.17 -9.76
C SER A 33 -6.35 -1.70 -8.88
N ALA A 34 -7.58 -1.87 -9.34
CA ALA A 34 -8.78 -1.58 -8.56
C ALA A 34 -9.56 -2.88 -8.36
N THR A 35 -9.87 -3.21 -7.10
CA THR A 35 -10.74 -4.32 -6.75
C THR A 35 -12.02 -3.75 -6.14
N ALA A 36 -13.17 -4.03 -6.74
CA ALA A 36 -14.47 -3.56 -6.27
C ALA A 36 -15.34 -4.75 -5.89
N ILE A 37 -15.96 -4.68 -4.70
CA ILE A 37 -16.89 -5.70 -4.20
C ILE A 37 -18.19 -4.98 -3.82
N GLY A 38 -19.31 -5.40 -4.41
CA GLY A 38 -20.65 -4.88 -4.13
C GLY A 38 -21.54 -5.97 -3.56
N THR A 39 -21.38 -6.30 -2.29
CA THR A 39 -22.15 -7.35 -1.60
C THR A 39 -22.87 -6.77 -0.39
N THR A 40 -24.02 -7.36 -0.04
CA THR A 40 -24.75 -7.04 1.19
C THR A 40 -24.53 -8.15 2.19
N VAL A 41 -24.05 -7.81 3.39
CA VAL A 41 -23.79 -8.76 4.47
C VAL A 41 -24.50 -8.34 5.74
N ASN A 42 -25.02 -9.31 6.49
CA ASN A 42 -25.53 -9.08 7.83
C ASN A 42 -24.39 -9.29 8.83
N VAL A 43 -23.98 -8.23 9.53
CA VAL A 43 -22.86 -8.26 10.48
C VAL A 43 -23.40 -7.92 11.87
N PRO A 44 -23.18 -8.76 12.89
CA PRO A 44 -23.56 -8.42 14.26
C PRO A 44 -22.71 -7.24 14.78
N ASP A 45 -23.21 -6.53 15.79
CA ASP A 45 -22.46 -5.45 16.42
C ASP A 45 -21.14 -5.96 17.04
N GLY A 46 -20.03 -5.31 16.69
CA GLY A 46 -18.67 -5.76 17.03
C GLY A 46 -18.16 -6.93 16.18
N GLY A 47 -18.94 -7.39 15.20
CA GLY A 47 -18.61 -8.49 14.32
C GLY A 47 -17.64 -8.10 13.20
N PHE A 48 -16.97 -9.13 12.68
CA PHE A 48 -16.08 -9.05 11.53
C PHE A 48 -16.52 -10.07 10.48
N VAL A 49 -16.58 -9.65 9.22
CA VAL A 49 -16.93 -10.52 8.09
C VAL A 49 -15.95 -10.29 6.94
N LEU A 50 -15.51 -11.40 6.34
CA LEU A 50 -14.77 -11.37 5.07
C LEU A 50 -15.76 -11.07 3.94
N LEU A 51 -15.56 -9.96 3.24
CA LEU A 51 -16.40 -9.59 2.10
C LEU A 51 -15.98 -10.30 0.82
N GLY A 52 -14.69 -10.60 0.70
CA GLY A 52 -14.15 -11.38 -0.40
C GLY A 52 -12.64 -11.35 -0.44
N ASN A 53 -12.11 -12.29 -1.20
CA ASN A 53 -10.69 -12.49 -1.42
C ASN A 53 -10.42 -12.83 -2.89
N VAL A 54 -9.26 -12.42 -3.39
CA VAL A 54 -8.75 -12.79 -4.71
C VAL A 54 -7.33 -13.30 -4.54
N HIS A 55 -7.09 -14.53 -4.99
CA HIS A 55 -5.75 -15.11 -5.07
C HIS A 55 -5.32 -15.11 -6.53
N TYR A 56 -4.13 -14.58 -6.80
CA TYR A 56 -3.54 -14.60 -8.13
C TYR A 56 -2.16 -15.25 -8.07
N GLY A 57 -1.90 -16.09 -9.05
CA GLY A 57 -0.66 -16.84 -9.20
C GLY A 57 -0.28 -16.91 -10.67
N ALA A 58 0.97 -16.59 -10.99
CA ALA A 58 1.55 -16.77 -12.31
C ALA A 58 2.86 -17.52 -12.16
N GLU A 59 2.97 -18.67 -12.81
CA GLU A 59 4.20 -19.45 -12.87
C GLU A 59 4.65 -19.53 -14.32
N GLY A 60 5.91 -19.25 -14.57
CA GLY A 60 6.49 -19.18 -15.90
C GLY A 60 7.83 -19.88 -15.93
N MET A 61 8.08 -20.63 -16.99
CA MET A 61 9.36 -21.27 -17.22
C MET A 61 9.84 -20.93 -18.63
N ILE A 62 11.02 -20.32 -18.73
CA ILE A 62 11.70 -20.07 -19.99
C ILE A 62 12.88 -21.03 -20.04
N GLN A 63 12.92 -21.84 -21.10
CA GLN A 63 13.98 -22.82 -21.31
C GLN A 63 14.70 -22.54 -22.62
N ARG A 64 16.03 -22.47 -22.57
CA ARG A 64 16.90 -22.27 -23.73
C ARG A 64 18.02 -23.29 -23.68
N GLY A 65 18.00 -24.24 -24.63
CA GLY A 65 19.00 -25.29 -24.71
C GLY A 65 19.22 -25.74 -26.16
N ILE A 66 20.24 -26.56 -26.38
CA ILE A 66 20.52 -27.13 -27.70
C ILE A 66 19.41 -28.13 -28.05
N PRO A 67 18.73 -27.99 -29.21
CA PRO A 67 17.71 -28.94 -29.64
C PRO A 67 18.27 -30.38 -29.65
N GLY A 68 17.56 -31.33 -29.06
CA GLY A 68 17.96 -32.74 -29.01
C GLY A 68 18.90 -33.13 -27.86
N LEU A 69 19.86 -32.28 -27.45
CA LEU A 69 20.77 -32.60 -26.33
C LEU A 69 20.29 -32.08 -24.97
N SER A 70 19.51 -31.00 -24.95
CA SER A 70 19.07 -30.34 -23.71
C SER A 70 18.03 -31.11 -22.89
N GLN A 71 17.43 -32.16 -23.45
CA GLN A 71 16.45 -33.03 -22.79
C GLN A 71 17.08 -34.30 -22.20
N PHE A 72 18.35 -34.61 -22.49
CA PHE A 72 18.99 -35.79 -21.92
C PHE A 72 19.32 -35.56 -20.44
N PRO A 73 18.77 -36.37 -19.51
CA PRO A 73 18.99 -36.22 -18.08
C PRO A 73 20.36 -36.83 -17.70
N ILE A 74 21.44 -36.33 -18.27
CA ILE A 74 22.79 -36.71 -17.88
C ILE A 74 23.14 -35.93 -16.60
N ILE A 75 23.30 -36.67 -15.51
CA ILE A 75 23.63 -36.15 -14.18
C ILE A 75 24.86 -35.24 -14.29
N GLY A 76 24.73 -33.99 -13.84
CA GLY A 76 25.82 -33.00 -13.85
C GLY A 76 26.00 -32.22 -15.16
N VAL A 77 25.50 -32.70 -16.31
CA VAL A 77 25.67 -32.04 -17.62
C VAL A 77 24.39 -31.32 -18.08
N ALA A 78 23.22 -31.76 -17.59
CA ALA A 78 21.93 -31.16 -17.91
C ALA A 78 21.83 -29.65 -17.60
N PRO A 79 22.35 -29.11 -16.47
CA PRO A 79 22.32 -27.66 -16.21
C PRO A 79 23.21 -26.83 -17.14
N LEU A 80 24.23 -27.44 -17.75
CA LEU A 80 25.20 -26.77 -18.65
C LEU A 80 24.66 -26.65 -20.08
N LEU A 81 23.85 -27.61 -20.52
CA LEU A 81 23.29 -27.66 -21.88
C LEU A 81 21.85 -27.12 -21.97
N ASN A 82 21.25 -26.81 -20.81
CA ASN A 82 19.87 -26.38 -20.68
C ASN A 82 19.73 -25.23 -19.69
N HIS A 83 19.73 -23.99 -20.18
CA HIS A 83 19.48 -22.82 -19.37
C HIS A 83 18.00 -22.67 -19.11
N ARG A 84 17.59 -22.72 -17.84
CA ARG A 84 16.21 -22.58 -17.43
C ARG A 84 16.06 -21.41 -16.47
N ALA A 85 15.16 -20.50 -16.79
CA ALA A 85 14.65 -19.49 -15.87
C ALA A 85 13.25 -19.90 -15.42
N ILE A 86 13.01 -19.89 -14.12
CA ILE A 86 11.70 -20.13 -13.52
C ILE A 86 11.32 -18.87 -12.78
N GLY A 87 10.13 -18.35 -13.05
CA GLY A 87 9.50 -17.25 -12.31
C GLY A 87 8.20 -17.72 -11.69
N SER A 88 7.94 -17.29 -10.47
CA SER A 88 6.65 -17.49 -9.80
C SER A 88 6.26 -16.17 -9.14
N GLN A 89 5.06 -15.70 -9.41
CA GLN A 89 4.43 -14.55 -8.76
C GLN A 89 3.16 -15.04 -8.10
N LYS A 90 3.03 -14.79 -6.79
CA LYS A 90 1.82 -15.10 -6.02
C LYS A 90 1.41 -13.84 -5.29
N GLY A 91 0.11 -13.60 -5.20
CA GLY A 91 -0.43 -12.51 -4.43
C GLY A 91 -1.86 -12.76 -4.03
N GLU A 92 -2.28 -12.02 -3.02
CA GLU A 92 -3.54 -12.22 -2.36
C GLU A 92 -4.08 -10.86 -1.94
N THR A 93 -5.37 -10.65 -2.16
CA THR A 93 -6.09 -9.46 -1.73
C THR A 93 -7.30 -9.91 -0.94
N GLN A 94 -7.42 -9.46 0.31
CA GLN A 94 -8.54 -9.77 1.19
C GLN A 94 -9.21 -8.47 1.63
N ILE A 95 -10.53 -8.46 1.67
CA ILE A 95 -11.33 -7.31 2.12
C ILE A 95 -12.20 -7.75 3.28
N TYR A 96 -12.02 -7.09 4.42
CA TYR A 96 -12.79 -7.32 5.63
C TYR A 96 -13.60 -6.09 5.99
N ILE A 97 -14.77 -6.33 6.60
CA ILE A 97 -15.57 -5.28 7.23
C ILE A 97 -15.73 -5.58 8.71
N GLY A 98 -15.47 -4.57 9.54
CA GLY A 98 -15.77 -4.57 10.96
C GLY A 98 -16.86 -3.53 11.23
N VAL A 99 -17.92 -3.93 11.93
CA VAL A 99 -19.04 -3.05 12.24
C VAL A 99 -19.12 -2.85 13.75
N ARG A 100 -19.29 -1.59 14.19
CA ARG A 100 -19.57 -1.26 15.58
C ARG A 100 -20.66 -0.18 15.66
N ILE A 101 -21.66 -0.41 16.49
CA ILE A 101 -22.73 0.51 16.77
C ILE A 101 -22.39 1.28 18.04
N HIS A 102 -22.49 2.61 17.99
CA HIS A 102 -22.19 3.49 19.12
C HIS A 102 -23.46 4.15 19.67
N ASP A 103 -23.73 3.90 20.95
CA ASP A 103 -24.73 4.65 21.73
C ASP A 103 -24.03 5.82 22.43
N PHE A 104 -24.10 7.00 21.81
CA PHE A 104 -23.39 8.19 22.29
C PHE A 104 -23.88 8.67 23.65
N GLU A 105 -25.17 8.49 23.97
CA GLU A 105 -25.73 8.98 25.23
C GLU A 105 -25.17 8.19 26.43
N LYS A 106 -25.13 6.85 26.30
CA LYS A 106 -24.53 6.01 27.35
C LYS A 106 -23.02 6.25 27.46
N LEU A 107 -22.34 6.47 26.34
CA LEU A 107 -20.90 6.72 26.29
C LEU A 107 -20.54 8.05 26.97
N ASP A 108 -21.33 9.11 26.74
CA ASP A 108 -21.16 10.41 27.40
C ASP A 108 -21.41 10.31 28.90
N LYS A 109 -22.48 9.62 29.33
CA LYS A 109 -22.75 9.36 30.75
C LYS A 109 -21.60 8.63 31.44
N ALA A 110 -21.06 7.58 30.80
CA ALA A 110 -19.93 6.83 31.33
C ALA A 110 -18.66 7.69 31.39
N THR A 111 -18.41 8.52 30.37
CA THR A 111 -17.27 9.44 30.33
C THR A 111 -17.36 10.49 31.42
N PHE A 112 -18.57 11.03 31.67
CA PHE A 112 -18.81 12.00 32.73
C PHE A 112 -18.57 11.41 34.12
N LEU A 113 -19.11 10.22 34.40
CA LEU A 113 -18.89 9.53 35.68
C LEU A 113 -17.40 9.24 35.91
N LYS A 114 -16.70 8.77 34.87
CA LYS A 114 -15.26 8.54 34.94
C LYS A 114 -14.49 9.84 35.18
N GLY A 115 -14.92 10.93 34.56
CA GLY A 115 -14.38 12.28 34.80
C GLY A 115 -14.55 12.73 36.25
N GLN A 116 -15.74 12.55 36.83
CA GLN A 116 -16.00 12.84 38.24
C GLN A 116 -15.10 12.04 39.17
N GLN A 117 -14.97 10.73 38.95
CA GLN A 117 -14.08 9.86 39.73
C GLN A 117 -12.62 10.32 39.66
N ILE A 118 -12.15 10.73 38.47
CA ILE A 118 -10.80 11.27 38.31
C ILE A 118 -10.63 12.58 39.09
N MET A 119 -11.62 13.48 39.06
CA MET A 119 -11.59 14.74 39.79
C MET A 119 -11.57 14.51 41.30
N GLU A 120 -12.35 13.54 41.81
CA GLU A 120 -12.37 13.16 43.21
C GLU A 120 -11.04 12.53 43.65
N ALA A 121 -10.49 11.60 42.86
CA ALA A 121 -9.20 10.97 43.14
C ALA A 121 -8.06 12.00 43.16
N LYS A 122 -8.04 12.93 42.19
CA LYS A 122 -7.07 14.03 42.16
C LYS A 122 -7.23 14.99 43.34
N ARG A 123 -8.47 15.26 43.78
CA ARG A 123 -8.75 16.07 44.97
C ARG A 123 -8.28 15.37 46.24
N ALA A 124 -8.49 14.05 46.37
CA ALA A 124 -8.01 13.25 47.49
C ALA A 124 -6.47 13.20 47.54
N ALA A 125 -5.81 13.18 46.37
CA ALA A 125 -4.36 13.28 46.24
C ALA A 125 -3.80 14.70 46.46
N GLY A 126 -4.65 15.70 46.73
CA GLY A 126 -4.24 17.10 46.94
C GLY A 126 -3.79 17.84 45.68
N LEU A 127 -3.96 17.25 44.50
CA LEU A 127 -3.58 17.84 43.21
C LEU A 127 -4.60 18.85 42.68
N LEU A 128 -5.82 18.85 43.24
CA LEU A 128 -6.89 19.78 42.88
C LEU A 128 -7.43 20.49 44.12
N PRO A 129 -7.79 21.78 43.99
CA PRO A 129 -8.42 22.52 45.07
C PRO A 129 -9.77 21.88 45.46
N ARG A 130 -10.04 21.86 46.77
CA ARG A 130 -11.23 21.20 47.36
C ARG A 130 -12.52 21.96 47.05
N GLU A 131 -12.40 23.26 46.81
CA GLU A 131 -13.48 24.18 46.52
C GLU A 131 -13.27 24.78 45.12
N GLU A 132 -14.27 24.66 44.27
CA GLU A 132 -14.24 25.27 42.94
C GLU A 132 -14.46 26.78 43.14
N LYS A 133 -13.45 27.59 42.81
CA LYS A 133 -13.54 29.05 42.95
C LYS A 133 -14.79 29.52 42.20
N PRO A 134 -15.74 30.23 42.85
CA PRO A 134 -16.99 30.59 42.20
C PRO A 134 -16.71 31.39 40.94
N LEU A 135 -17.48 31.07 39.88
CA LEU A 135 -17.45 31.82 38.64
C LEU A 135 -17.65 33.31 38.98
N PRO A 136 -16.76 34.20 38.53
CA PRO A 136 -16.87 35.60 38.87
C PRO A 136 -18.19 36.14 38.29
N ALA A 137 -19.00 36.80 39.14
CA ALA A 137 -20.31 37.36 38.77
C ALA A 137 -20.24 38.38 37.61
N ARG A 138 -19.04 38.85 37.28
CA ARG A 138 -18.75 39.66 36.11
C ARG A 138 -17.52 39.09 35.43
N LEU A 139 -17.60 38.88 34.11
CA LEU A 139 -16.41 38.60 33.31
C LEU A 139 -15.37 39.70 33.57
N PRO A 140 -14.15 39.35 34.01
CA PRO A 140 -13.09 40.33 34.19
C PRO A 140 -12.87 41.08 32.87
N SER A 141 -12.65 42.39 32.94
CA SER A 141 -12.43 43.25 31.77
C SER A 141 -11.31 42.73 30.86
N ALA A 142 -10.34 41.99 31.41
CA ALA A 142 -9.28 41.31 30.67
C ALA A 142 -9.79 40.27 29.66
N LEU A 143 -10.82 39.48 30.00
CA LEU A 143 -11.36 38.45 29.10
C LEU A 143 -12.38 38.98 28.10
N LYS A 144 -13.03 40.12 28.38
CA LYS A 144 -13.99 40.74 27.44
C LYS A 144 -13.35 41.11 26.09
N ARG A 145 -12.04 41.42 26.08
CA ARG A 145 -11.31 41.80 24.87
C ARG A 145 -10.79 40.59 24.08
N SER A 146 -10.58 39.45 24.74
CA SER A 146 -10.05 38.23 24.08
C SER A 146 -11.07 37.51 23.22
N PHE A 147 -12.37 37.63 23.54
CA PHE A 147 -13.45 37.06 22.72
C PHE A 147 -13.95 38.01 21.62
N SER A 148 -13.43 39.24 21.57
CA SER A 148 -13.69 40.19 20.48
C SER A 148 -12.43 40.34 19.63
N SER A 149 -12.00 39.28 18.94
CA SER A 149 -11.18 39.50 17.74
C SER A 149 -12.12 39.88 16.60
N GLU A 150 -11.94 41.05 16.00
CA GLU A 150 -12.59 41.39 14.73
C GLU A 150 -12.24 40.29 13.71
N ARG A 151 -13.28 39.70 13.12
CA ARG A 151 -13.16 38.89 11.92
C ARG A 151 -13.03 39.80 10.72
#